data_AF-A0A2J6X4S4-F1
#
_entry.id   AF-A0A2J6X4S4-F1
#
_cell.length_a   1.000
_cell.length_b   1.000
_cell.length_c   1.000
_cell.angle_alpha   90.00
_cell.angle_beta   90.00
_cell.angle_gamma   90.00
#
_symmetry.space_group_name_H-M   'P 1'
#
loop_
_entity.id
_entity.type
_entity.pdbx_description
1 polymer ?
#
loop_
_entity_poly.entity_id
_entity_poly.type
_entity_poly.pdbx_seq_one_letter_code
_entity_poly.pdbx_strand_id
1 'polypeptide(L)' 'MKALLEYIARNLVDKPEAVRIKERTGRFTTTYHLSVAP' A
#
# COMPACT_ATOMS: atom_id res chain seq x y z
N MET A 1 0.15 10.63 -0.96
CA MET A 1 -0.73 9.56 -0.44
C MET A 1 -0.02 8.21 -0.36
N LYS A 2 0.62 7.71 -1.44
CA LYS A 2 1.45 6.49 -1.43
C LYS A 2 2.45 6.39 -0.27
N ALA A 3 3.21 7.45 0.01
CA ALA A 3 4.20 7.49 1.10
C ALA A 3 3.60 7.25 2.50
N LEU A 4 2.35 7.64 2.73
CA LEU A 4 1.65 7.37 4.00
C LEU A 4 1.31 5.88 4.12
N LEU A 5 0.86 5.26 3.03
CA LEU A 5 0.58 3.82 3.00
C LEU A 5 1.87 2.99 3.18
N GLU A 6 2.98 3.45 2.61
CA GLU A 6 4.30 2.83 2.82
C GLU A 6 4.78 3.01 4.27
N TYR A 7 4.53 4.16 4.89
CA TYR A 7 4.83 4.40 6.30
C TYR A 7 4.01 3.48 7.21
N ILE A 8 2.71 3.34 6.97
CA ILE A 8 1.85 2.44 7.74
C ILE A 8 2.31 0.99 7.57
N ALA A 9 2.57 0.56 6.33
CA ALA A 9 3.07 -0.78 6.06
C ALA A 9 4.37 -1.07 6.82
N ARG A 10 5.30 -0.12 6.89
CA ARG A 10 6.58 -0.28 7.60
C ARG A 10 6.49 -0.28 9.12
N ASN A 11 5.49 0.39 9.70
CA ASN A 11 5.44 0.62 11.16
C ASN A 11 4.33 -0.17 11.87
N LEU A 12 3.29 -0.60 11.15
CA LEU A 12 2.14 -1.32 11.74
C LEU A 12 2.04 -2.79 11.33
N VAL A 13 2.85 -3.26 10.37
CA VAL A 13 2.81 -4.65 9.90
C VAL A 13 4.07 -5.36 10.34
N ASP A 14 3.92 -6.54 10.96
CA ASP A 14 5.04 -7.34 11.47
C ASP A 14 6.04 -7.75 10.38
N LYS A 15 5.54 -7.97 9.16
CA LYS A 15 6.34 -8.31 7.97
C LYS A 15 6.09 -7.30 6.85
N PRO A 16 6.72 -6.11 6.90
CA PRO A 16 6.46 -5.05 5.95
C PRO A 16 6.85 -5.42 4.52
N GLU A 17 7.79 -6.37 4.32
CA GLU A 17 8.14 -6.86 2.98
C GLU A 17 7.05 -7.72 2.32
N ALA A 18 6.12 -8.26 3.11
CA ALA A 18 4.98 -9.01 2.60
C ALA A 18 3.86 -8.11 2.09
N VAL A 19 3.92 -6.80 2.38
CA VAL A 19 2.91 -5.82 1.97
C VAL A 19 3.17 -5.37 0.53
N ARG A 20 2.19 -5.58 -0.34
CA ARG A 20 2.20 -5.13 -1.73
C ARG A 20 1.18 -4.02 -1.91
N ILE A 21 1.64 -2.89 -2.45
CA ILE A 21 0.80 -1.74 -2.77
C ILE A 21 0.73 -1.58 -4.28
N LYS A 22 -0.46 -1.72 -4.86
CA LYS A 22 -0.71 -1.42 -6.29
C LYS A 22 -1.50 -0.12 -6.41
N GLU A 23 -0.92 0.84 -7.10
CA GLU A 23 -1.60 2.08 -7.45
C GLU A 23 -2.26 1.93 -8.83
N ARG A 24 -3.52 2.35 -8.92
CA ARG A 24 -4.24 2.53 -10.19
C ARG A 24 -4.78 3.94 -10.27
N THR A 25 -4.28 4.69 -11.24
CA THR A 25 -4.69 6.07 -11.49
C THR A 25 -5.78 6.06 -12.57
N GLY A 26 -6.99 6.46 -12.18
CA GLY A 26 -8.10 6.76 -13.09
C GLY A 26 -8.14 8.25 -13.44
N ARG A 27 -9.02 8.62 -14.37
CA ARG A 27 -9.12 10.00 -14.89
C ARG A 27 -9.35 11.08 -13.82
N PHE A 28 -9.98 10.71 -12.70
CA PHE A 28 -10.29 11.61 -11.58
C PHE A 28 -10.04 10.98 -10.20
N THR A 29 -9.55 9.75 -10.15
CA THR A 29 -9.44 8.97 -8.91
C THR A 29 -8.10 8.25 -8.86
N THR A 30 -7.58 8.04 -7.66
CA THR A 30 -6.43 7.16 -7.45
C THR A 30 -6.83 6.08 -6.47
N THR A 31 -6.77 4.83 -6.92
CA THR A 31 -7.09 3.66 -6.11
C THR A 31 -5.81 2.98 -5.68
N TYR A 32 -5.65 2.77 -4.39
CA TYR A 32 -4.53 2.02 -3.81
C TYR A 32 -5.05 0.67 -3.32
N HIS A 33 -4.53 -0.42 -3.86
CA HIS A 33 -4.83 -1.77 -3.41
C HIS A 33 -3.67 -2.26 -2.53
N LEU A 34 -3.95 -2.51 -1.25
CA LEU A 34 -3.05 -3.20 -0.33
C LEU A 34 -3.37 -4.68 -0.28
N SER A 35 -2.33 -5.52 -0.35
CA SER A 35 -2.44 -6.95 -0.12
C SER A 35 -1.25 -7.41 0.72
N VAL A 36 -1.48 -8.35 1.64
CA VAL A 36 -0.42 -8.98 2.45
C VAL A 36 -0.25 -10.39 1.93
N ALA A 37 0.97 -10.75 1.51
CA ALA A 37 1.28 -12.14 1.16
C ALA A 37 1.24 -13.01 2.45
N PRO A 38 0.70 -14.25 2.37
CA PRO A 38 0.65 -15.16 3.53
C PRO A 38 2.04 -15.54 4.06
#